data_AF-A0A2E7R1X0-F1
#
_entry.id   AF-A0A2E7R1X0-F1
#
_cell.length_a   1.000
_cell.length_b   1.000
_cell.length_c   1.000
_cell.angle_alpha   90.00
_cell.angle_beta   90.00
_cell.angle_gamma   90.00
#
_symmetry.space_group_name_H-M   'P 1'
#
loop_
_entity.id
_entity.type
_entity.pdbx_description
1 polymer ?
#
loop_
_entity_poly.entity_id
_entity_poly.type
_entity_poly.pdbx_seq_one_letter_code
_entity_poly.pdbx_strand_id
1 'polypeptide(L)' 'MSKITEILTVVKIGGSTLGANDTTLTDILELSDTQRKFVIVHGGGALITEMLSRLEI' A
#
# COMPACT_ATOMS: atom_id res chain seq x y z
N MET A 1 28.58 20.31 -4.10
CA MET A 1 27.47 19.61 -3.42
C MET A 1 26.84 18.63 -4.39
N SER A 2 26.87 17.33 -4.10
CA SER A 2 26.09 16.35 -4.86
C SER A 2 24.60 16.59 -4.56
N LYS A 3 23.76 16.74 -5.58
CA LYS A 3 22.30 16.72 -5.42
C LYS A 3 21.93 15.30 -5.03
N ILE A 4 21.54 15.11 -3.77
CA ILE A 4 20.89 13.88 -3.33
C ILE A 4 19.52 13.88 -4.03
N THR A 5 19.34 12.97 -4.98
CA THR A 5 18.06 12.81 -5.67
C THR A 5 17.15 11.97 -4.80
N GLU A 6 16.03 12.52 -4.35
CA GLU A 6 14.99 11.73 -3.69
C GLU A 6 14.50 10.63 -4.64
N ILE A 7 14.43 9.41 -4.13
CA ILE A 7 13.89 8.23 -4.82
C ILE A 7 12.42 8.11 -4.45
N LEU A 8 11.55 8.16 -5.46
CA LEU A 8 10.12 7.91 -5.32
C LEU A 8 9.80 6.48 -5.74
N THR A 9 9.30 5.67 -4.81
CA THR A 9 8.89 4.29 -5.07
C THR A 9 7.38 4.15 -4.97
N VAL A 10 6.76 3.64 -6.03
CA VAL A 10 5.32 3.36 -6.05
C VAL A 10 5.10 1.88 -5.73
N VAL A 11 4.35 1.59 -4.67
CA VAL A 11 4.05 0.23 -4.22
C VAL A 11 2.56 -0.05 -4.45
N LYS A 12 2.26 -1.06 -5.27
CA LYS A 12 0.89 -1.56 -5.45
C LYS A 12 0.62 -2.70 -4.48
N ILE A 13 -0.25 -2.47 -3.51
CA ILE A 13 -0.71 -3.47 -2.55
C ILE A 13 -2.02 -4.10 -3.06
N GLY A 14 -2.10 -5.43 -3.06
CA GLY A 14 -3.33 -6.15 -3.37
C GLY A 14 -4.41 -5.85 -2.33
N GLY A 15 -5.66 -5.61 -2.75
CA GLY A 15 -6.74 -5.28 -1.80
C GLY A 15 -7.10 -6.42 -0.85
N SER A 16 -6.83 -7.67 -1.24
CA SER A 16 -6.96 -8.86 -0.39
C SER A 16 -5.85 -8.98 0.66
N THR A 17 -4.73 -8.31 0.43
CA THR A 17 -3.56 -8.32 1.32
C THR A 17 -3.65 -7.18 2.33
N LEU A 18 -4.36 -6.09 2.03
CA LEU A 18 -4.54 -4.97 2.95
C LEU A 18 -5.58 -5.33 4.04
N GLY A 19 -5.12 -6.00 5.11
CA GLY A 19 -5.97 -6.47 6.21
C GLY A 19 -5.23 -6.53 7.54
N ALA A 20 -5.92 -6.96 8.60
CA ALA A 20 -5.42 -6.86 9.98
C ALA A 20 -4.11 -7.65 10.27
N ASN A 21 -3.79 -8.65 9.46
CA ASN A 21 -2.58 -9.48 9.62
C ASN A 21 -1.44 -9.10 8.68
N ASP A 22 -1.58 -8.02 7.90
CA ASP A 22 -0.56 -7.55 6.96
C ASP A 22 0.44 -6.62 7.62
N THR A 23 1.71 -6.75 7.24
CA THR A 23 2.82 -5.90 7.72
C THR A 23 3.30 -4.90 6.68
N THR A 24 2.79 -4.94 5.45
CA THR A 24 3.33 -4.18 4.31
C THR A 24 3.44 -2.68 4.61
N LEU A 25 2.46 -2.10 5.31
CA LEU A 25 2.51 -0.68 5.70
C LEU A 25 3.63 -0.39 6.70
N THR A 26 3.82 -1.28 7.69
CA THR A 26 4.90 -1.17 8.68
C THR A 26 6.26 -1.32 8.00
N ASP A 27 6.41 -2.28 7.09
CA ASP A 27 7.65 -2.52 6.35
C ASP A 27 8.01 -1.28 5.49
N ILE A 28 7.02 -0.65 4.86
CA ILE A 28 7.22 0.61 4.10
C ILE A 28 7.63 1.76 5.02
N LEU A 29 7.05 1.86 6.21
CA LEU A 29 7.43 2.88 7.19
C LEU A 29 8.88 2.69 7.66
N GLU A 30 9.31 1.46 7.92
CA GLU A 30 10.69 1.13 8.29
C GLU A 30 11.70 1.46 7.18
N LEU A 31 11.29 1.38 5.92
CA LEU A 31 12.11 1.70 4.76
C LEU A 31 12.11 3.19 4.39
N SER A 32 11.18 3.99 4.93
CA SER A 32 11.04 5.40 4.59
C SER A 32 12.10 6.26 5.29
N ASP A 33 12.76 7.11 4.51
CA ASP A 33 13.73 8.07 5.03
C ASP A 33 13.64 9.41 4.25
N THR A 34 14.61 10.30 4.48
CA THR A 34 14.66 11.61 3.79
C THR A 34 14.99 11.47 2.30
N GLN A 35 15.54 10.34 1.86
CA GLN A 35 15.93 10.06 0.49
C GLN A 35 14.95 9.11 -0.22
N ARG A 36 14.15 8.34 0.53
CA ARG A 36 13.20 7.33 0.02
C ARG A 36 11.78 7.70 0.41
N LYS A 37 11.02 8.14 -0.60
CA LYS A 37 9.59 8.45 -0.51
C LYS A 37 8.79 7.34 -1.15
N PHE A 38 7.65 7.02 -0.54
CA PHE A 38 6.77 5.95 -1.01
C PHE A 38 5.39 6.50 -1.36
N VAL A 39 4.83 6.01 -2.47
CA VAL A 39 3.42 6.20 -2.85
C VAL A 39 2.75 4.84 -2.80
N ILE A 40 1.74 4.71 -1.95
CA ILE A 40 1.00 3.46 -1.78
C ILE A 40 -0.27 3.52 -2.63
N VAL A 41 -0.43 2.55 -3.52
CA VAL A 41 -1.66 2.34 -4.29
C VAL A 41 -2.24 1.02 -3.82
N HIS A 42 -3.54 0.95 -3.56
CA HIS A 42 -4.20 -0.30 -3.23
C HIS A 42 -5.48 -0.50 -4.05
N GLY A 43 -5.91 -1.77 -4.14
CA GLY A 43 -7.25 -2.10 -4.64
C GLY A 43 -8.18 -2.45 -3.48
N GLY A 44 -9.38 -2.93 -3.78
CA GLY A 44 -10.34 -3.36 -2.76
C GLY A 44 -11.26 -4.49 -3.22
N GLY A 45 -10.88 -5.27 -4.23
CA GLY A 45 -11.76 -6.25 -4.87
C GLY A 45 -12.43 -7.22 -3.89
N ALA A 46 -11.66 -7.82 -2.98
CA ALA A 46 -12.20 -8.73 -1.96
C ALA A 46 -13.24 -8.05 -1.05
N LEU A 47 -12.95 -6.82 -0.59
CA LEU A 47 -13.89 -6.02 0.21
C LEU A 47 -15.15 -5.65 -0.58
N ILE A 48 -15.00 -5.29 -1.86
CA ILE A 48 -16.14 -5.00 -2.75
C ILE A 48 -17.00 -6.25 -2.91
N THR A 49 -16.40 -7.41 -3.16
CA THR A 49 -17.12 -8.69 -3.27
C THR A 49 -17.85 -9.05 -1.98
N GLU A 50 -17.21 -8.86 -0.82
CA GLU A 50 -17.86 -9.05 0.48
C GLU A 50 -19.06 -8.12 0.66
N MET A 51 -18.90 -6.83 0.30
CA MET A 51 -19.99 -5.86 0.37
C MET A 51 -21.16 -6.21 -0.56
N LEU A 52 -20.88 -6.62 -1.81
CA LEU A 52 -21.92 -7.06 -2.75
C LEU A 52 -22.66 -8.29 -2.23
N SER A 53 -21.93 -9.26 -1.68
CA SER A 53 -22.53 -10.45 -1.07
C SER A 53 -23.47 -10.09 0.08
N ARG A 54 -23.11 -9.11 0.91
CA ARG A 54 -23.97 -8.59 2.00
C ARG A 54 -25.21 -7.85 1.50
N LEU A 55 -25.19 -7.36 0.26
CA LEU A 55 -26.32 -6.72 -0.42
C LEU A 55 -27.16 -7.72 -1.24
N GLU A 56 -26.77 -8.99 -1.25
CA GLU A 56 -27.40 -10.05 -2.08
C GLU A 56 -27.38 -9.70 -3.58
N ILE A 57 -26.30 -9.03 -4.04
CA ILE A 57 -26.03 -8.68 -5.44
C ILE A 57 -25.01 -9.64 -6.05
#